data_AF-A0A937PKW1-F1
#
_entry.id   AF-A0A937PKW1-F1
#
_cell.length_a   1.000
_cell.length_b   1.000
_cell.length_c   1.000
_cell.angle_alpha   90.00
_cell.angle_beta   90.00
_cell.angle_gamma   90.00
#
_symmetry.space_group_name_H-M   'P 1'
#
loop_
_entity.id
_entity.type
_entity.pdbx_description
1 polymer ?
#
loop_
_entity_poly.entity_id
_entity_poly.type
_entity_poly.pdbx_seq_one_letter_code
_entity_poly.pdbx_strand_id
1 'polypeptide(L)' 'MFNLKYWLNLAINPQDYIWIEATLIKETSKAILIEFDNKEIWFPKAWIMRINRNKDNSSLRIEISQYHWAKKVQ' A
#
# COMPACT_ATOMS: atom_id res chain seq x y z
N MET A 1 16.33 -12.62 16.92
CA MET A 1 15.47 -13.82 17.00
C MET A 1 14.55 -13.78 15.78
N PHE A 2 14.79 -14.65 14.78
CA PHE A 2 14.09 -14.61 13.49
C PHE A 2 12.73 -15.32 13.61
N ASN A 3 11.63 -14.61 13.37
CA ASN A 3 10.28 -15.18 13.44
C ASN A 3 9.88 -15.81 12.09
N LEU A 4 10.22 -17.09 11.92
CA LEU A 4 9.95 -17.86 10.70
C LEU A 4 8.46 -17.96 10.34
N LYS A 5 7.55 -17.91 11.33
CA LYS A 5 6.09 -17.97 11.10
C LYS A 5 5.58 -16.76 10.31
N TYR A 6 6.19 -15.59 10.51
CA TYR A 6 5.77 -14.36 9.84
C TYR A 6 6.04 -14.42 8.32
N TRP A 7 7.19 -14.99 7.94
CA TRP A 7 7.57 -15.17 6.53
C TRP A 7 6.81 -16.29 5.83
N LEU A 8 6.47 -17.37 6.55
CA LEU A 8 5.63 -18.43 6.00
C LEU A 8 4.20 -17.95 5.72
N ASN A 9 3.60 -17.10 6.57
CA ASN A 9 2.26 -16.58 6.32
C ASN A 9 2.20 -15.69 5.07
N LEU A 10 3.20 -14.85 4.84
CA LEU A 10 3.32 -14.02 3.62
C LEU A 10 3.46 -14.85 2.33
N ALA A 11 4.03 -16.06 2.43
CA ALA A 11 4.23 -16.95 1.29
C ALA A 11 2.99 -17.79 0.93
N ILE A 12 2.00 -17.90 1.81
CA ILE A 12 0.90 -18.86 1.67
C ILE A 12 -0.43 -18.20 1.29
N ASN A 13 -0.59 -16.88 1.41
CA ASN A 13 -1.79 -16.18 0.93
C ASN A 13 -1.51 -14.85 0.20
N PRO A 14 -1.46 -14.83 -1.15
CA PRO A 14 -1.40 -13.60 -1.94
C PRO A 14 -2.64 -12.70 -1.79
N GLN A 15 -3.64 -13.14 -1.02
CA GLN A 15 -4.90 -12.46 -0.74
C GLN A 15 -4.90 -11.64 0.55
N ASP A 16 -3.79 -11.57 1.30
CA ASP A 16 -3.74 -10.72 2.48
C ASP A 16 -3.54 -9.25 2.04
N TYR A 17 -4.60 -8.47 2.17
CA TYR A 17 -4.60 -7.03 1.94
C TYR A 17 -4.48 -6.28 3.27
N ILE A 18 -3.83 -5.12 3.22
CA ILE A 18 -3.76 -4.18 4.35
C ILE A 18 -4.35 -2.85 3.93
N TRP A 19 -4.97 -2.19 4.91
CA TRP A 19 -5.38 -0.81 4.80
C TRP A 19 -4.26 0.09 5.30
N ILE A 20 -3.84 1.03 4.46
CA ILE A 20 -2.86 2.06 4.77
C ILE A 20 -3.51 3.43 4.65
N GLU A 21 -3.18 4.32 5.56
CA GLU A 21 -3.55 5.74 5.50
C GLU A 21 -2.35 6.52 4.99
N ALA A 22 -2.56 7.32 3.94
CA ALA A 22 -1.51 8.07 3.28
C ALA A 22 -2.05 9.35 2.68
N THR A 23 -1.18 10.34 2.45
CA THR A 23 -1.56 11.59 1.76
C THR A 23 -1.40 11.41 0.27
N LEU A 24 -2.39 11.77 -0.55
CA LEU A 24 -2.23 11.79 -2.00
C LEU A 24 -1.46 13.04 -2.42
N ILE A 25 -0.30 12.85 -3.03
CA ILE A 25 0.48 13.96 -3.62
C ILE A 25 0.11 14.12 -5.09
N LYS A 26 0.06 13.02 -5.84
CA LYS A 26 -0.19 13.03 -7.29
C LYS A 26 -0.86 11.76 -7.78
N GLU A 27 -1.69 11.87 -8.80
CA GLU A 27 -2.32 10.72 -9.45
C GLU A 27 -2.10 10.77 -10.96
N THR A 28 -1.86 9.59 -11.55
CA THR A 28 -1.81 9.38 -13.00
C THR A 28 -2.82 8.31 -13.41
N SER A 29 -2.92 8.03 -14.71
CA SER A 29 -3.74 6.92 -15.19
C SER A 29 -3.27 5.55 -14.68
N LYS A 30 -1.99 5.37 -14.38
CA LYS A 30 -1.39 4.06 -14.02
C LYS A 30 -0.92 3.92 -12.59
N ALA A 31 -0.68 5.02 -11.88
CA ALA A 31 -0.08 5.01 -10.55
C ALA A 31 -0.54 6.20 -9.69
N ILE A 32 -0.39 6.07 -8.38
CA ILE A 32 -0.54 7.15 -7.40
C ILE A 32 0.81 7.40 -6.70
N LEU A 33 1.10 8.66 -6.42
CA LEU A 33 2.19 9.09 -5.55
C LEU A 33 1.58 9.45 -4.20
N ILE A 34 2.01 8.74 -3.17
CA ILE A 34 1.56 8.98 -1.81
C ILE A 34 2.70 9.43 -0.92
N GLU A 35 2.39 10.22 0.09
CA GLU A 35 3.24 10.43 1.25
C GLU A 35 2.89 9.40 2.31
N PHE A 36 3.89 8.63 2.75
CA PHE A 36 3.76 7.71 3.87
C PHE A 36 5.06 7.74 4.67
N ASP A 37 4.97 7.98 5.99
CA ASP A 37 6.14 8.05 6.89
C ASP A 37 7.23 9.03 6.38
N ASN A 38 6.81 10.25 5.98
CA ASN A 38 7.66 11.31 5.40
C ASN A 38 8.43 10.90 4.12
N LYS A 39 7.97 9.86 3.43
CA LYS A 39 8.54 9.41 2.15
C LYS A 39 7.49 9.50 1.06
N GLU A 40 7.91 9.94 -0.12
CA GLU A 40 7.10 9.90 -1.32
C GLU A 40 7.28 8.56 -2.04
N ILE A 41 6.20 7.83 -2.25
CA ILE A 41 6.24 6.48 -2.84
C ILE A 41 5.23 6.37 -3.98
N TRP A 42 5.72 5.97 -5.16
CA TRP A 42 4.88 5.62 -6.30
C TRP A 42 4.32 4.21 -6.16
N PHE A 43 3.00 4.09 -6.15
CA PHE A 43 2.27 2.83 -6.18
C PHE A 43 1.51 2.64 -7.51
N PRO A 44 1.80 1.58 -8.27
CA PRO A 44 0.98 1.18 -9.41
C PRO A 44 -0.45 0.86 -8.98
N LYS A 45 -1.45 1.38 -9.71
CA LYS A 45 -2.88 1.10 -9.45
C LYS A 45 -3.20 -0.38 -9.58
N ALA A 46 -2.45 -1.11 -10.40
CA ALA A 46 -2.59 -2.57 -10.53
C ALA A 46 -2.30 -3.34 -9.24
N TRP A 47 -1.62 -2.73 -8.26
CA TRP A 47 -1.34 -3.36 -6.95
C TRP A 47 -2.38 -3.00 -5.90
N ILE A 48 -3.25 -2.05 -6.21
CA ILE A 48 -4.25 -1.50 -5.31
C ILE A 48 -5.58 -2.20 -5.57
N MET A 49 -6.17 -2.75 -4.53
CA MET A 49 -7.50 -3.35 -4.59
C MET A 49 -8.59 -2.28 -4.53
N ARG A 50 -8.47 -1.35 -3.59
CA ARG A 50 -9.45 -0.28 -3.34
C ARG A 50 -8.78 1.01 -2.86
N ILE A 51 -9.42 2.13 -3.16
CA ILE A 51 -9.05 3.46 -2.67
C ILE A 51 -10.30 4.12 -2.11
N ASN A 52 -10.29 4.45 -0.83
CA ASN A 52 -11.28 5.30 -0.20
C ASN A 52 -10.68 6.71 -0.05
N ARG A 53 -11.35 7.71 -0.62
CA ARG A 53 -10.94 9.10 -0.53
C ARG A 53 -11.74 9.79 0.57
N ASN A 54 -11.06 10.53 1.45
CA ASN A 54 -11.77 11.42 2.36
C ASN A 54 -12.30 12.66 1.63
N LYS A 55 -13.26 13.34 2.23
CA LYS A 55 -13.97 14.50 1.64
C LYS A 55 -13.05 15.67 1.28
N ASP A 56 -11.88 15.76 1.92
CA ASP A 56 -10.86 16.76 1.69
C ASP A 56 -9.88 16.40 0.56
N ASN A 57 -9.98 15.19 -0.01
CA ASN A 57 -9.10 14.63 -1.05
C ASN A 57 -7.60 14.59 -0.72
N SER A 58 -7.18 15.07 0.45
CA SER A 58 -5.77 15.06 0.90
C SER A 58 -5.40 13.68 1.45
N SER A 59 -6.31 13.06 2.20
CA SER A 59 -6.07 11.77 2.85
C SER A 59 -6.77 10.62 2.11
N LEU A 60 -6.01 9.55 1.88
CA LEU A 60 -6.45 8.32 1.25
C LEU A 60 -6.31 7.14 2.21
N ARG A 61 -7.30 6.25 2.17
CA ARG A 61 -7.19 4.91 2.72
C ARG A 61 -7.09 3.93 1.55
N ILE A 62 -5.95 3.26 1.41
CA ILE A 62 -5.65 2.38 0.27
C ILE A 62 -5.61 0.94 0.77
N GLU A 63 -6.30 0.05 0.08
CA GLU A 63 -6.21 -1.39 0.30
C GLU A 63 -5.21 -1.97 -0.70
N ILE A 64 -4.08 -2.45 -0.19
CA ILE A 64 -2.97 -2.99 -1.00
C ILE A 64 -2.56 -4.36 -0.48
N SER A 65 -2.19 -5.27 -1.38
CA SER A 65 -1.69 -6.59 -0.96
C SER A 65 -0.41 -6.42 -0.13
N GLN A 66 -0.29 -7.16 0.97
CA GLN A 66 0.88 -7.13 1.86
C GLN A 66 2.19 -7.40 1.10
N TYR A 67 2.18 -8.32 0.13
CA TYR A 67 3.35 -8.63 -0.69
C TYR A 67 3.87 -7.40 -1.47
N HIS A 68 2.99 -6.72 -2.22
CA HIS A 68 3.39 -5.53 -2.97
C HIS A 68 3.80 -4.37 -2.06
N TRP A 69 3.17 -4.22 -0.89
CA TRP A 69 3.57 -3.23 0.11
C TRP A 69 4.96 -3.50 0.67
N ALA A 70 5.20 -4.72 1.17
CA ALA A 70 6.49 -5.12 1.72
C ALA A 70 7.62 -4.93 0.69
N LYS A 71 7.39 -5.31 -0.57
CA LYS A 71 8.36 -5.13 -1.66
C LYS A 71 8.71 -3.67 -1.95
N LYS A 72 7.87 -2.71 -1.55
CA LYS A 72 8.02 -1.30 -1.92
C LYS A 72 8.44 -0.37 -0.79
N VAL A 73 8.16 -0.77 0.45
CA VAL A 73 8.44 0.04 1.64
C VAL A 73 9.64 -0.50 2.44
N GLN A 74 9.98 -1.80 2.32
CA GLN A 74 11.26 -2.33 2.80
C GLN A 74 12.41 -1.90 1.89
#